data_AF-A0A372Q793-F1
#
_entry.id   AF-A0A372Q793-F1
#
_cell.length_a   1.000
_cell.length_b   1.000
_cell.length_c   1.000
_cell.angle_alpha   90.00
_cell.angle_beta   90.00
_cell.angle_gamma   90.00
#
_symmetry.space_group_name_H-M   'P 1'
#
loop_
_entity.id
_entity.type
_entity.pdbx_description
1 polymer ?
#
loop_
_entity_poly.entity_id
_entity_poly.type
_entity_poly.pdbx_seq_one_letter_code
_entity_poly.pdbx_strand_id
1 'polypeptide(L)'
;MRRNLDKNDEYLRIIADVETRWNSSYLAWKRLLKIKDLIDVLASTLMIDPNTRRDGKRLKDINLTDDEWQAMNKLVNILEDFAGATEYLGGSNYTTISLMYSLLAVISNKMIPDDSNVEVIDLTSPNTAFDDDVAALYQSINHYWEVPQEQGMLAALCLSKYENLN
;
A
#
# COMPACT_ATOMS: atom_id res chain seq x y z
N MET A 1 -10.64 -29.41 3.17
CA MET A 1 -9.33 -29.08 3.77
C MET A 1 -9.21 -27.55 3.92
N ARG A 2 -10.12 -26.93 4.68
CA ARG A 2 -10.22 -25.47 4.92
C ARG A 2 -10.51 -25.23 6.40
N ARG A 3 -9.61 -25.70 7.25
CA ARG A 3 -9.59 -25.44 8.69
C ARG A 3 -8.14 -25.62 9.09
N ASN A 4 -7.60 -24.68 9.86
CA ASN A 4 -6.19 -24.52 10.26
C ASN A 4 -5.33 -23.58 9.39
N LEU A 5 -5.82 -22.36 9.09
CA LEU A 5 -4.93 -21.22 8.82
C LEU A 5 -4.86 -20.26 10.03
N ASP A 6 -5.88 -20.23 10.89
CA ASP A 6 -5.95 -19.38 12.11
C ASP A 6 -4.93 -19.71 13.22
N LYS A 7 -4.14 -20.79 13.11
CA LYS A 7 -3.20 -21.21 14.16
C LYS A 7 -1.73 -20.97 13.85
N ASN A 8 -1.40 -20.43 12.67
CA ASN A 8 -0.02 -20.15 12.28
C ASN A 8 0.35 -18.65 12.32
N ASP A 9 -0.58 -17.78 12.72
CA ASP A 9 -0.32 -16.35 12.95
C ASP A 9 0.59 -16.08 14.16
N GLU A 10 0.88 -17.11 14.96
CA GLU A 10 1.76 -17.03 16.14
C GLU A 10 3.25 -16.90 15.78
N TYR A 11 3.64 -17.23 14.53
CA TYR A 11 5.01 -17.01 14.06
C TYR A 11 5.01 -15.99 12.92
N LEU A 12 5.78 -14.91 13.08
CA LEU A 12 5.97 -13.87 12.07
C LEU A 12 6.78 -14.39 10.86
N ARG A 13 6.28 -15.41 10.14
CA ARG A 13 6.93 -15.91 8.92
C ARG A 13 7.03 -14.80 7.90
N ILE A 14 8.19 -14.73 7.24
CA ILE A 14 8.45 -13.83 6.11
C ILE A 14 7.51 -14.23 4.98
N ILE A 15 6.79 -13.26 4.43
CA ILE A 15 6.04 -13.42 3.20
C ILE A 15 6.99 -12.98 2.09
N ALA A 16 7.38 -13.91 1.21
CA ALA A 16 8.19 -13.59 0.06
C ALA A 16 7.34 -12.86 -0.99
N ASP A 17 7.99 -11.94 -1.70
CA ASP A 17 7.42 -11.33 -2.90
C ASP A 17 7.20 -12.39 -3.99
N VAL A 18 6.11 -12.28 -4.74
CA VAL A 18 5.72 -13.25 -5.79
C VAL A 18 5.16 -12.48 -6.98
N GLU A 19 5.90 -12.48 -8.09
CA GLU A 19 5.60 -11.71 -9.31
C GLU A 19 4.18 -11.89 -9.85
N THR A 20 3.57 -13.07 -9.68
CA THR A 20 2.23 -13.39 -10.21
C THR A 20 1.08 -12.80 -9.38
N ARG A 21 1.36 -12.23 -8.22
CA ARG A 21 0.36 -11.64 -7.33
C ARG A 21 0.75 -10.22 -7.00
N TRP A 22 0.07 -9.25 -7.61
CA TRP A 22 0.42 -7.84 -7.55
C TRP A 22 0.58 -7.27 -6.11
N ASN A 23 -0.14 -7.82 -5.11
CA ASN A 23 -0.07 -7.35 -3.73
C ASN A 23 1.00 -8.05 -2.87
N SER A 24 1.83 -8.92 -3.44
CA SER A 24 2.83 -9.68 -2.70
C SER A 24 3.97 -8.79 -2.15
N SER A 25 4.48 -7.83 -2.93
CA SER A 25 5.45 -6.84 -2.44
C SER A 25 4.87 -6.00 -1.29
N TYR A 26 3.62 -5.53 -1.42
CA TYR A 26 2.91 -4.82 -0.35
C TYR A 26 2.83 -5.65 0.94
N LEU A 27 2.44 -6.93 0.84
CA LEU A 27 2.34 -7.82 1.99
C LEU A 27 3.72 -8.11 2.63
N ALA A 28 4.76 -8.24 1.81
CA ALA A 28 6.13 -8.42 2.26
C ALA A 28 6.62 -7.19 3.05
N TRP A 29 6.42 -5.98 2.51
CA TRP A 29 6.81 -4.73 3.17
C TRP A 29 6.01 -4.46 4.44
N LYS A 30 4.68 -4.65 4.42
CA LYS A 30 3.84 -4.54 5.61
C LYS A 30 4.27 -5.51 6.72
N ARG A 31 4.78 -6.69 6.36
CA ARG A 31 5.34 -7.65 7.32
C ARG A 31 6.73 -7.23 7.79
N LEU A 32 7.58 -6.71 6.91
CA LEU A 32 8.91 -6.21 7.22
C LEU A 32 8.85 -5.07 8.26
N LEU A 33 7.91 -4.13 8.10
CA LEU A 33 7.65 -3.07 9.08
C LEU A 33 7.30 -3.63 10.48
N LYS A 34 6.52 -4.71 10.55
CA LYS A 34 6.15 -5.35 11.83
C LYS A 34 7.34 -6.01 12.55
N ILE A 35 8.39 -6.40 11.83
CA ILE A 35 9.55 -7.08 12.40
C ILE A 35 10.78 -6.17 12.57
N LYS A 36 10.68 -4.87 12.24
CA LYS A 36 11.79 -3.92 12.34
C LYS A 36 12.46 -3.95 13.72
N ASP A 37 11.68 -3.84 14.79
CA ASP A 37 12.22 -3.84 16.16
C ASP A 37 12.93 -5.16 16.51
N LEU A 38 12.44 -6.28 15.99
CA LEU A 38 13.09 -7.59 16.18
C LEU A 38 14.42 -7.68 15.44
N ILE A 39 14.52 -7.09 14.24
CA ILE A 39 15.77 -6.98 13.48
C ILE A 39 16.78 -6.13 14.27
N ASP A 40 16.34 -5.01 14.84
CA ASP A 40 17.20 -4.10 15.62
C ASP A 40 17.71 -4.78 16.92
N VAL A 41 16.84 -5.53 17.62
CA VAL A 41 17.22 -6.35 18.78
C VAL A 41 18.19 -7.47 18.38
N LEU A 42 17.93 -8.17 17.27
CA LEU A 42 18.79 -9.23 16.78
C LEU A 42 20.18 -8.68 16.42
N ALA A 43 20.25 -7.59 15.65
CA ALA A 43 21.49 -6.94 15.29
C ALA A 43 22.29 -6.51 16.53
N SER A 44 21.61 -6.00 17.55
CA SER A 44 22.25 -5.61 18.82
C SER A 44 22.76 -6.81 19.60
N THR A 45 21.98 -7.89 19.68
CA THR A 45 22.35 -9.13 20.37
C THR A 45 23.56 -9.80 19.71
N LEU A 46 23.56 -9.89 18.38
CA LEU A 46 24.67 -10.47 17.61
C LEU A 46 25.98 -9.70 17.78
N MET A 47 25.91 -8.40 18.06
CA MET A 47 27.09 -7.56 18.28
C MET A 47 27.74 -7.76 19.65
N ILE A 48 27.03 -8.36 20.62
CA ILE A 48 27.53 -8.64 21.97
C ILE A 48 28.43 -9.88 21.97
N ASP A 49 28.02 -10.96 21.30
CA ASP A 49 28.81 -12.19 21.23
C ASP A 49 29.96 -12.06 20.20
N PRO A 50 31.24 -12.22 20.62
CA PRO A 50 32.38 -12.18 19.72
C PRO A 50 32.28 -13.14 18.52
N ASN A 51 31.63 -14.29 18.67
CA ASN A 51 31.52 -15.29 17.60
C ASN A 51 30.52 -14.89 16.50
N THR A 52 29.45 -14.18 16.86
CA THR A 52 28.39 -13.76 15.93
C THR A 52 28.51 -12.30 15.50
N ARG A 53 29.47 -11.55 16.06
CA ARG A 53 29.67 -10.12 15.79
C ARG A 53 29.83 -9.78 14.31
N ARG A 54 30.42 -10.69 13.53
CA ARG A 54 30.54 -10.52 12.07
C ARG A 54 29.17 -10.46 11.40
N ASP A 55 28.25 -11.33 11.79
CA ASP A 55 26.90 -11.38 11.23
C ASP A 55 26.05 -10.21 11.73
N GLY A 56 26.23 -9.78 12.98
CA GLY A 56 25.62 -8.56 13.50
C GLY A 56 26.04 -7.31 12.70
N LYS A 57 27.33 -7.20 12.34
CA LYS A 57 27.82 -6.12 11.47
C LYS A 57 27.21 -6.21 10.07
N ARG A 58 27.24 -7.39 9.45
CA ARG A 58 26.63 -7.60 8.13
C ARG A 58 25.14 -7.26 8.12
N LEU A 59 24.41 -7.62 9.17
CA LEU A 59 22.99 -7.31 9.31
C LEU A 59 22.75 -5.80 9.38
N LYS A 60 23.55 -5.05 10.14
CA LYS A 60 23.48 -3.58 10.16
C LYS A 60 23.82 -2.96 8.81
N ASP A 61 24.82 -3.49 8.12
CA ASP A 61 25.27 -2.97 6.83
C ASP A 61 24.22 -3.17 5.72
N ILE A 62 23.38 -4.22 5.79
CA ILE A 62 22.29 -4.46 4.83
C ILE A 62 20.93 -3.91 5.28
N ASN A 63 20.79 -3.47 6.54
CA ASN A 63 19.52 -2.99 7.05
C ASN A 63 19.17 -1.64 6.40
N LEU A 64 17.89 -1.35 6.31
CA LEU A 64 17.42 -0.06 5.83
C LEU A 64 17.78 1.03 6.84
N THR A 65 18.13 2.20 6.32
CA THR A 65 18.27 3.45 7.07
C THR A 65 16.91 3.93 7.59
N ASP A 66 16.91 4.82 8.59
CA ASP A 66 15.66 5.36 9.13
C ASP A 66 14.83 6.10 8.07
N ASP A 67 15.47 6.82 7.15
CA ASP A 67 14.79 7.49 6.04
C ASP A 67 14.16 6.49 5.05
N GLU A 68 14.85 5.39 4.75
CA GLU A 68 14.31 4.30 3.91
C GLU A 68 13.14 3.58 4.60
N TRP A 69 13.20 3.37 5.92
CA TRP A 69 12.08 2.84 6.70
C TRP A 69 10.86 3.76 6.67
N GLN A 70 11.07 5.07 6.85
CA GLN A 70 10.00 6.06 6.75
C GLN A 70 9.40 6.09 5.35
N ALA A 71 10.26 6.02 4.33
CA ALA A 71 9.84 6.00 2.94
C ALA A 71 8.99 4.77 2.62
N MET A 72 9.43 3.57 3.05
CA MET A 72 8.67 2.34 2.89
C MET A 72 7.33 2.39 3.64
N ASN A 73 7.28 2.99 4.83
CA ASN A 73 6.04 3.14 5.59
C ASN A 73 5.02 4.04 4.86
N LYS A 74 5.47 5.16 4.28
CA LYS A 74 4.62 6.03 3.44
C LYS A 74 4.06 5.26 2.23
N LEU A 75 4.91 4.49 1.55
CA LEU A 75 4.49 3.67 0.41
C LEU A 75 3.49 2.57 0.79
N VAL A 76 3.72 1.87 1.90
CA VAL A 76 2.79 0.85 2.43
C VAL A 76 1.43 1.46 2.76
N ASN A 77 1.39 2.67 3.31
CA ASN A 77 0.14 3.37 3.59
C ASN A 77 -0.64 3.71 2.30
N ILE A 78 0.05 4.19 1.26
CA ILE A 78 -0.59 4.45 -0.04
C ILE A 78 -1.16 3.15 -0.63
N LEU A 79 -0.38 2.06 -0.60
CA LEU A 79 -0.77 0.76 -1.15
C LEU A 79 -1.89 0.06 -0.36
N GLU A 80 -2.07 0.39 0.92
CA GLU A 80 -3.12 -0.19 1.76
C GLU A 80 -4.52 0.13 1.22
N ASP A 81 -4.74 1.34 0.72
CA ASP A 81 -6.02 1.73 0.13
C ASP A 81 -6.34 0.92 -1.14
N PHE A 82 -5.33 0.67 -1.99
CA PHE A 82 -5.50 -0.18 -3.17
C PHE A 82 -5.73 -1.65 -2.79
N ALA A 83 -5.02 -2.15 -1.78
CA ALA A 83 -5.21 -3.51 -1.29
C ALA A 83 -6.62 -3.72 -0.75
N GLY A 84 -7.15 -2.77 0.04
CA GLY A 84 -8.52 -2.82 0.52
C GLY A 84 -9.55 -2.71 -0.61
N ALA A 85 -9.32 -1.81 -1.56
CA ALA A 85 -10.20 -1.62 -2.70
C ALA A 85 -10.30 -2.88 -3.58
N THR A 86 -9.17 -3.50 -3.91
CA THR A 86 -9.13 -4.71 -4.72
C THR A 86 -9.67 -5.94 -3.99
N GLU A 87 -9.47 -6.05 -2.67
CA GLU A 87 -10.12 -7.09 -1.86
C GLU A 87 -11.65 -6.93 -1.88
N TYR A 88 -12.12 -5.69 -1.75
CA TYR A 88 -13.55 -5.38 -1.82
C TYR A 88 -14.15 -5.69 -3.20
N LEU A 89 -13.48 -5.28 -4.30
CA LEU A 89 -13.92 -5.59 -5.67
C LEU A 89 -13.83 -7.08 -6.00
N GLY A 90 -12.84 -7.78 -5.44
CA GLY A 90 -12.64 -9.22 -5.63
C GLY A 90 -13.69 -10.09 -4.92
N GLY A 91 -14.56 -9.51 -4.10
CA GLY A 91 -15.68 -10.21 -3.46
C GLY A 91 -16.74 -10.65 -4.47
N SER A 92 -17.16 -11.92 -4.41
CA SER A 92 -18.12 -12.51 -5.37
C SER A 92 -19.59 -12.23 -5.08
N ASN A 93 -19.91 -11.43 -4.06
CA ASN A 93 -21.27 -11.29 -3.52
C ASN A 93 -22.02 -10.03 -4.00
N TYR A 94 -21.39 -9.17 -4.81
CA TYR A 94 -21.97 -7.90 -5.26
C TYR A 94 -21.62 -7.63 -6.73
N THR A 95 -22.42 -6.82 -7.41
CA THR A 95 -22.11 -6.37 -8.78
C THR A 95 -20.89 -5.45 -8.75
N THR A 96 -19.71 -6.03 -9.00
CA THR A 96 -18.40 -5.36 -8.88
C THR A 96 -18.30 -4.10 -9.75
N ILE A 97 -18.88 -4.12 -10.95
CA ILE A 97 -18.74 -3.03 -11.92
C ILE A 97 -19.46 -1.74 -11.48
N SER A 98 -20.59 -1.86 -10.77
CA SER A 98 -21.35 -0.69 -10.28
C SER A 98 -20.73 -0.04 -9.05
N LEU A 99 -19.92 -0.78 -8.29
CA LEU A 99 -19.19 -0.27 -7.11
C LEU A 99 -17.84 0.34 -7.47
N MET A 100 -17.31 -0.02 -8.64
CA MET A 100 -16.03 0.43 -9.15
C MET A 100 -15.95 1.96 -9.24
N TYR A 101 -16.99 2.63 -9.76
CA TYR A 101 -16.99 4.09 -9.88
C TYR A 101 -16.84 4.79 -8.52
N SER A 102 -17.65 4.42 -7.53
CA SER A 102 -17.57 5.00 -6.18
C SER A 102 -16.23 4.71 -5.50
N LEU A 103 -15.67 3.52 -5.72
CA LEU A 103 -14.38 3.15 -5.14
C LEU A 103 -13.22 3.93 -5.76
N LEU A 104 -13.25 4.14 -7.08
CA LEU A 104 -12.27 4.98 -7.76
C LEU A 104 -12.37 6.42 -7.30
N ALA A 105 -13.57 6.98 -7.16
CA ALA A 105 -13.74 8.32 -6.62
C ALA A 105 -13.14 8.46 -5.21
N VAL A 106 -13.32 7.45 -4.35
CA VAL A 106 -12.74 7.44 -2.99
C VAL A 106 -11.21 7.40 -3.04
N ILE A 107 -10.62 6.54 -3.86
CA ILE A 107 -9.15 6.43 -3.98
C ILE A 107 -8.57 7.71 -4.59
N SER A 108 -9.16 8.22 -5.68
CA SER A 108 -8.72 9.45 -6.33
C SER A 108 -8.76 10.64 -5.37
N ASN A 109 -9.83 10.80 -4.58
CA ASN A 109 -9.92 11.89 -3.61
C ASN A 109 -8.84 11.83 -2.53
N LYS A 110 -8.38 10.63 -2.15
CA LYS A 110 -7.25 10.47 -1.21
C LYS A 110 -5.89 10.78 -1.84
N MET A 111 -5.82 10.83 -3.16
CA MET A 111 -4.61 11.13 -3.92
C MET A 111 -4.54 12.57 -4.42
N ILE A 112 -5.62 13.34 -4.30
CA ILE A 112 -5.60 14.77 -4.58
C ILE A 112 -4.66 15.41 -3.54
N PRO A 113 -3.58 16.09 -3.96
CA PRO A 113 -2.74 16.87 -3.05
C PRO A 113 -3.62 17.88 -2.32
N ASP A 114 -3.44 18.03 -1.01
CA ASP A 114 -4.27 18.91 -0.17
C ASP A 114 -4.09 20.38 -0.63
N ASP A 115 -4.90 20.82 -1.59
CA ASP A 115 -4.80 22.14 -2.25
C ASP A 115 -5.43 23.26 -1.39
N SER A 116 -5.26 23.17 -0.07
CA SER A 116 -5.44 24.32 0.81
C SER A 116 -4.12 25.07 0.93
N ASN A 117 -3.68 25.67 -0.18
CA ASN A 117 -2.95 26.92 -0.33
C ASN A 117 -2.16 26.88 -1.65
N VAL A 118 -2.75 27.43 -2.72
CA VAL A 118 -1.98 27.88 -3.91
C VAL A 118 -1.12 29.07 -3.48
N GLU A 119 -0.03 28.80 -2.77
CA GLU A 119 1.11 29.71 -2.68
C GLU A 119 2.21 29.18 -3.59
N VAL A 120 2.81 30.12 -4.33
CA VAL A 120 3.95 29.96 -5.24
C VAL A 120 4.85 28.82 -4.79
N ILE A 121 5.04 27.83 -5.67
CA ILE A 121 5.90 26.67 -5.45
C ILE A 121 7.28 27.14 -4.97
N ASP A 122 7.51 27.10 -3.67
CA ASP A 122 8.82 27.22 -3.07
C ASP A 122 9.47 25.84 -3.11
N LEU A 123 10.28 25.62 -4.15
CA LEU A 123 11.05 24.39 -4.38
C LEU A 123 12.14 24.14 -3.33
N THR A 124 12.16 24.85 -2.19
CA THR A 124 13.26 24.79 -1.22
C THR A 124 12.94 24.14 0.13
N SER A 125 11.74 23.58 0.38
CA SER A 125 11.46 22.87 1.63
C SER A 125 10.25 21.92 1.60
N PRO A 126 10.30 20.81 2.34
CA PRO A 126 10.84 19.51 1.93
C PRO A 126 9.89 18.78 0.97
N ASN A 127 10.36 18.55 -0.25
CA ASN A 127 9.80 17.59 -1.20
C ASN A 127 9.58 16.26 -0.47
N THR A 128 8.34 15.79 -0.28
CA THR A 128 8.21 14.42 0.20
C THR A 128 8.67 13.51 -0.93
N ALA A 129 9.45 12.48 -0.60
CA ALA A 129 10.12 11.63 -1.60
C ALA A 129 9.16 10.97 -2.62
N PHE A 130 7.84 11.06 -2.41
CA PHE A 130 6.80 10.43 -3.22
C PHE A 130 5.76 11.41 -3.79
N ASP A 131 5.93 12.73 -3.66
CA ASP A 131 4.93 13.68 -4.19
C ASP A 131 4.77 13.52 -5.72
N ASP A 132 5.89 13.36 -6.43
CA ASP A 132 5.92 13.06 -7.86
C ASP A 132 5.27 11.70 -8.18
N ASP A 133 5.47 10.70 -7.32
CA ASP A 133 4.92 9.35 -7.49
C ASP A 133 3.40 9.31 -7.26
N VAL A 134 2.89 10.09 -6.30
CA VAL A 134 1.44 10.23 -6.05
C VAL A 134 0.76 10.90 -7.24
N ALA A 135 1.37 11.95 -7.80
CA ALA A 135 0.86 12.61 -9.00
C ALA A 135 0.87 11.66 -10.22
N ALA A 136 1.94 10.88 -10.40
CA ALA A 136 2.02 9.89 -11.46
C ALA A 136 0.98 8.76 -11.30
N LEU A 137 0.72 8.32 -10.06
CA LEU A 137 -0.34 7.36 -9.75
C LEU A 137 -1.73 7.90 -10.08
N TYR A 138 -2.02 9.15 -9.70
CA TYR A 138 -3.29 9.81 -10.04
C TYR A 138 -3.50 9.90 -11.56
N GLN A 139 -2.47 10.30 -12.31
CA GLN A 139 -2.52 10.31 -13.77
C GLN A 139 -2.74 8.90 -14.35
N SER A 140 -2.08 7.89 -13.80
CA SER A 140 -2.22 6.50 -14.23
C SER A 140 -3.63 5.96 -13.97
N ILE A 141 -4.22 6.24 -12.81
CA ILE A 141 -5.60 5.86 -12.49
C ILE A 141 -6.57 6.46 -13.52
N ASN A 142 -6.41 7.74 -13.84
CA ASN A 142 -7.27 8.40 -14.82
C ASN A 142 -7.07 7.83 -16.24
N HIS A 143 -5.83 7.57 -16.65
CA HIS A 143 -5.52 7.05 -17.98
C HIS A 143 -6.04 5.62 -18.18
N TYR A 144 -5.72 4.71 -17.24
CA TYR A 144 -6.09 3.32 -17.41
C TYR A 144 -7.59 3.09 -17.19
N TRP A 145 -8.23 3.85 -16.31
CA TRP A 145 -9.66 3.68 -15.97
C TRP A 145 -10.64 4.59 -16.70
N GLU A 146 -10.24 5.22 -17.80
CA GLU A 146 -11.15 5.99 -18.67
C GLU A 146 -12.30 5.14 -19.25
N VAL A 147 -12.01 3.90 -19.70
CA VAL A 147 -13.03 3.00 -20.30
C VAL A 147 -14.00 2.40 -19.26
N PRO A 148 -13.52 1.89 -18.09
CA PRO A 148 -14.39 1.47 -17.02
C PRO A 148 -15.23 2.61 -16.39
N GLN A 149 -14.84 3.87 -16.52
CA GLN A 149 -15.64 5.00 -16.02
C GLN A 149 -17.00 5.10 -16.71
N GLU A 150 -17.08 4.99 -18.04
CA GLU A 150 -18.37 5.08 -18.75
C GLU A 150 -19.28 3.88 -18.42
N GLN A 151 -18.77 2.65 -18.53
CA GLN A 151 -19.56 1.44 -18.29
C GLN A 151 -19.87 1.25 -16.79
N GLY A 152 -18.94 1.62 -15.91
CA GLY A 152 -19.11 1.61 -14.46
C GLY A 152 -20.12 2.67 -14.00
N MET A 153 -20.12 3.86 -14.60
CA MET A 153 -21.11 4.89 -14.32
C MET A 153 -22.51 4.46 -14.78
N LEU A 154 -22.63 3.89 -15.99
CA LEU A 154 -23.89 3.32 -16.47
C LEU A 154 -24.39 2.19 -15.56
N ALA A 155 -23.52 1.30 -15.12
CA ALA A 155 -23.87 0.23 -14.20
C ALA A 155 -24.23 0.75 -12.79
N ALA A 156 -23.59 1.82 -12.31
CA ALA A 156 -23.90 2.47 -11.05
C ALA A 156 -25.28 3.15 -11.11
N LEU A 157 -25.63 3.79 -12.24
CA LEU A 157 -26.95 4.36 -12.48
C LEU A 157 -28.05 3.29 -12.49
N CYS A 158 -27.75 2.07 -12.93
CA CYS A 158 -28.68 0.94 -12.88
C CYS A 158 -28.88 0.34 -11.48
N LEU A 159 -28.14 0.76 -10.45
CA LEU A 159 -28.42 0.36 -9.07
C LEU A 159 -29.52 1.25 -8.48
N SER A 160 -30.58 0.62 -7.95
CA SER A 160 -31.74 1.30 -7.33
C SER A 160 -31.40 2.29 -6.20
N LYS A 161 -30.18 2.20 -5.63
CA LYS A 161 -29.69 3.12 -4.60
C LYS A 161 -29.35 4.52 -5.14
N TYR A 162 -29.09 4.66 -6.43
CA TYR A 162 -28.75 5.93 -7.08
C TYR A 162 -29.91 6.55 -7.88
N GLU A 163 -31.05 5.86 -7.99
CA GLU A 163 -32.26 6.36 -8.66
C GLU A 163 -32.91 7.57 -7.95
N ASN A 164 -32.54 7.85 -6.68
CA ASN A 164 -33.12 8.92 -5.87
C ASN A 164 -32.21 10.16 -5.73
N LEU A 165 -31.19 10.31 -6.57
CA LEU A 165 -30.27 11.46 -6.54
C LEU A 165 -30.60 12.56 -7.57
N ASN A 166 -31.77 12.49 -8.21
CA ASN A 166 -32.32 13.56 -9.05
C ASN A 166 -33.43 14.34 -8.32
#